data_AF-A0A9E5XVN7-F1
#
_entry.id   AF-A0A9E5XVN7-F1
#
_cell.length_a   1.000
_cell.length_b   1.000
_cell.length_c   1.000
_cell.angle_alpha   90.00
_cell.angle_beta   90.00
_cell.angle_gamma   90.00
#
_symmetry.space_group_name_H-M   'P 1'
#
loop_
_entity.id
_entity.type
_entity.pdbx_description
1 polymer ?
#
loop_
_entity_poly.entity_id
_entity_poly.type
_entity_poly.pdbx_seq_one_letter_code
_entity_poly.pdbx_strand_id
1 'polypeptide(L)'
;MDKETIIIGAVALIVVLTVVRYITKKAFKILLALIVLFAAGLFSYIYLTGIHTVAGLEERYCEDLSDIKDSLKCVCIVQPVSEDFHERFSDEELENMNEITFAKELSKALFNKRKIINEKLKENNALHLLKEFKDDILKTEKDE
;
A
#
# COMPACT_ATOMS: atom_id res chain seq x y z
N MET A 1 -6.25 25.87 61.46
CA MET A 1 -5.66 25.13 60.33
C MET A 1 -4.19 25.43 60.34
N ASP A 2 -3.39 24.47 60.78
CA ASP A 2 -1.97 24.70 61.03
C ASP A 2 -1.23 24.95 59.72
N LYS A 3 -0.24 25.84 59.75
CA LYS A 3 0.53 26.25 58.56
C LYS A 3 1.14 25.04 57.84
N GLU A 4 1.48 24.00 58.59
CA GLU A 4 2.01 22.74 58.08
C GLU A 4 1.00 22.00 57.19
N THR A 5 -0.28 21.95 57.58
CA THR A 5 -1.35 21.32 56.79
C THR A 5 -1.59 22.04 55.47
N ILE A 6 -1.48 23.38 55.47
CA ILE A 6 -1.62 24.22 54.28
C ILE A 6 -0.46 23.96 53.31
N ILE A 7 0.76 23.88 53.83
CA ILE A 7 1.97 23.62 53.02
C ILE A 7 1.92 22.22 52.41
N ILE A 8 1.55 21.20 53.20
CA ILE A 8 1.44 19.82 52.70
C ILE A 8 0.34 19.72 51.63
N GLY A 9 -0.81 20.38 51.83
CA GLY A 9 -1.88 20.45 50.83
C GLY A 9 -1.45 21.11 49.52
N ALA A 10 -0.69 22.21 49.60
CA ALA A 10 -0.17 22.91 48.42
C ALA A 10 0.85 22.06 47.64
N VAL A 11 1.75 21.36 48.34
CA VAL A 11 2.74 20.47 47.71
C VAL A 11 2.04 19.28 47.03
N ALA A 12 1.05 18.67 47.68
CA ALA A 12 0.28 17.58 47.10
C ALA A 12 -0.45 18.01 45.81
N LEU A 13 -1.04 19.21 45.80
CA LEU A 13 -1.72 19.76 44.63
C LEU A 13 -0.76 19.95 43.44
N ILE A 14 0.44 20.47 43.70
CA ILE A 14 1.48 20.69 42.67
C ILE A 14 1.94 19.36 42.06
N VAL A 15 2.12 18.33 42.91
CA VAL A 15 2.51 16.99 42.45
C VAL A 15 1.43 16.38 41.56
N VAL A 16 0.16 16.46 41.96
CA VAL A 16 -0.97 15.95 41.16
C VAL A 16 -1.04 16.66 39.80
N LEU A 17 -0.93 17.99 39.77
CA LEU A 17 -0.94 18.76 38.52
C LEU A 17 0.22 18.40 37.59
N THR A 18 1.39 18.10 38.15
CA THR A 18 2.58 17.69 37.40
C THR A 18 2.40 16.30 36.79
N VAL A 19 1.88 15.34 37.57
CA VAL A 19 1.59 13.98 37.11
C VAL A 19 0.53 13.97 36.01
N VAL A 20 -0.56 14.73 36.18
CA VAL A 20 -1.63 14.84 35.18
C VAL A 20 -1.09 15.45 33.87
N ARG A 21 -0.27 16.50 33.92
CA ARG A 21 0.39 17.08 32.74
C ARG A 21 1.35 16.10 32.05
N TYR A 22 2.03 15.26 32.81
CA TYR A 22 2.95 14.27 32.25
C TYR A 22 2.21 13.12 31.55
N ILE A 23 1.14 12.62 32.18
CA ILE A 23 0.28 11.57 31.60
C ILE A 23 -0.40 12.09 30.34
N THR A 24 -0.97 13.29 30.37
CA THR A 24 -1.61 13.91 29.19
C THR A 24 -0.63 14.15 28.04
N LYS A 25 0.61 14.57 28.30
CA LYS A 25 1.65 14.68 27.26
C LYS A 25 2.00 13.33 26.64
N LYS A 26 2.08 12.24 27.42
CA LYS A 26 2.34 10.90 26.89
C LYS A 26 1.14 10.32 26.14
N ALA A 27 -0.06 10.46 26.69
CA ALA A 27 -1.29 10.05 26.04
C ALA A 27 -1.50 10.77 24.70
N PHE A 28 -1.20 12.08 24.64
CA PHE A 28 -1.26 12.85 23.41
C PHE A 28 -0.25 12.38 22.36
N LYS A 29 0.97 12.01 22.75
CA LYS A 29 1.95 11.42 21.82
C LYS A 29 1.49 10.07 21.27
N ILE A 30 0.88 9.24 22.10
CA ILE A 30 0.34 7.93 21.65
C ILE A 30 -0.84 8.13 20.72
N LEU A 31 -1.76 9.05 21.05
CA LEU A 31 -2.89 9.41 20.19
C LEU A 31 -2.41 9.93 18.83
N LEU A 32 -1.40 10.80 18.82
CA LEU A 32 -0.85 11.36 17.59
C LEU A 32 -0.15 10.28 16.75
N ALA A 33 0.59 9.35 17.38
CA ALA A 33 1.18 8.20 16.69
C ALA A 33 0.10 7.28 16.07
N LEU A 34 -1.02 7.06 16.77
CA LEU A 34 -2.15 6.31 16.25
C LEU A 34 -2.81 7.04 15.06
N ILE A 35 -3.02 8.36 15.14
CA ILE A 35 -3.57 9.15 14.03
C ILE A 35 -2.62 9.08 12.82
N VAL A 36 -1.31 9.17 13.02
CA VAL A 36 -0.32 9.05 11.92
C VAL A 36 -0.32 7.65 11.32
N LEU A 37 -0.39 6.59 12.14
CA LEU A 37 -0.53 5.22 11.66
C LEU A 37 -1.84 5.01 10.89
N PHE A 38 -2.94 5.57 11.37
CA PHE A 38 -4.24 5.46 10.73
C PHE A 38 -4.29 6.26 9.43
N ALA A 39 -3.70 7.46 9.41
CA ALA A 39 -3.55 8.28 8.21
C ALA A 39 -2.64 7.60 7.18
N ALA A 40 -1.52 6.99 7.58
CA ALA A 40 -0.66 6.22 6.69
C ALA A 40 -1.38 4.98 6.12
N GLY A 41 -2.20 4.31 6.93
CA GLY A 41 -3.05 3.21 6.49
C GLY A 41 -4.14 3.64 5.49
N LEU A 42 -4.79 4.79 5.75
CA LEU A 42 -5.79 5.37 4.84
C LEU A 42 -5.17 5.92 3.55
N PHE A 43 -3.98 6.52 3.61
CA PHE A 43 -3.25 6.93 2.41
C PHE A 43 -2.89 5.73 1.54
N SER A 44 -2.49 4.60 2.14
CA SER A 44 -2.29 3.36 1.40
C SER A 44 -3.57 2.77 0.80
N TYR A 45 -4.75 3.16 1.32
CA TYR A 45 -6.06 2.69 0.86
C TYR A 45 -6.59 3.51 -0.33
N ILE A 46 -6.33 4.82 -0.37
CA ILE A 46 -6.78 5.70 -1.46
C ILE A 46 -5.85 5.63 -2.69
N TYR A 47 -4.56 5.36 -2.49
CA TYR A 47 -3.54 5.34 -3.55
C TYR A 47 -3.53 4.10 -4.47
N LEU A 48 -4.45 3.13 -4.28
CA LEU A 48 -4.54 1.94 -5.12
C LEU A 48 -5.50 2.09 -6.31
N THR A 49 -6.06 3.29 -6.50
CA THR A 49 -7.05 3.62 -7.52
C THR A 49 -6.41 3.78 -8.90
N GLY A 50 -6.66 2.84 -9.81
CA GLY A 50 -6.19 2.92 -11.20
C GLY A 50 -6.40 1.65 -12.00
N ILE A 51 -5.98 0.49 -11.47
CA ILE A 51 -6.16 -0.82 -12.11
C ILE A 51 -6.63 -1.84 -11.08
N HIS A 52 -7.87 -2.32 -11.23
CA HIS A 52 -8.55 -3.17 -10.22
C HIS A 52 -8.93 -4.54 -10.73
N THR A 53 -8.65 -4.83 -12.00
CA THR A 53 -9.03 -6.07 -12.66
C THR A 53 -7.88 -6.57 -13.52
N VAL A 54 -7.86 -7.88 -13.78
CA VAL A 54 -6.91 -8.48 -14.72
C VAL A 54 -7.11 -7.88 -16.11
N ALA A 55 -8.37 -7.70 -16.53
CA ALA A 55 -8.72 -7.03 -17.78
C ALA A 55 -8.14 -5.61 -17.87
N GLY A 56 -8.17 -4.82 -16.79
CA GLY A 56 -7.59 -3.48 -16.79
C GLY A 56 -6.06 -3.46 -16.90
N LEU A 57 -5.36 -4.50 -16.41
CA LEU A 57 -3.92 -4.67 -16.66
C LEU A 57 -3.65 -4.99 -18.13
N GLU A 58 -4.45 -5.86 -18.73
CA GLU A 58 -4.30 -6.26 -20.12
C GLU A 58 -4.66 -5.12 -21.07
N GLU A 59 -5.74 -4.39 -20.82
CA GLU A 59 -6.10 -3.19 -21.58
C GLU A 59 -4.97 -2.16 -21.52
N ARG A 60 -4.41 -1.91 -20.33
CA ARG A 60 -3.38 -0.88 -20.17
C ARG A 60 -2.05 -1.20 -20.86
N TYR A 61 -1.62 -2.45 -20.87
CA TYR A 61 -0.27 -2.81 -21.31
C TYR A 61 -0.24 -3.72 -22.54
N CYS A 62 -1.33 -4.42 -22.87
CA CYS A 62 -1.40 -5.42 -23.93
C CYS A 62 -2.24 -5.00 -25.14
N GLU A 63 -3.02 -3.93 -25.07
CA GLU A 63 -3.88 -3.50 -26.19
C GLU A 63 -3.10 -2.80 -27.31
N ASP A 64 -2.20 -1.87 -26.95
CA ASP A 64 -1.32 -1.21 -27.91
C ASP A 64 0.11 -1.76 -27.85
N LEU A 65 0.37 -2.78 -28.67
CA LEU A 65 1.70 -3.38 -28.80
C LEU A 65 2.67 -2.57 -29.67
N SER A 66 2.28 -1.39 -30.15
CA SER A 66 3.17 -0.52 -30.93
C SER A 66 4.24 0.15 -30.07
N ASP A 67 3.99 0.36 -28.77
CA ASP A 67 5.01 0.72 -27.79
C ASP A 67 5.76 -0.53 -27.31
N ILE A 68 7.06 -0.56 -27.60
CA ILE A 68 7.96 -1.65 -27.21
C ILE A 68 7.98 -1.83 -25.68
N LYS A 69 7.88 -0.74 -24.90
CA LYS A 69 7.86 -0.82 -23.43
C LYS A 69 6.60 -1.50 -22.93
N ASP A 70 5.44 -1.13 -23.45
CA ASP A 70 4.18 -1.72 -23.02
C ASP A 70 4.05 -3.15 -23.52
N SER A 71 4.49 -3.46 -24.73
CA SER A 71 4.62 -4.83 -25.21
C SER A 71 5.51 -5.70 -24.30
N LEU A 72 6.65 -5.18 -23.84
CA LEU A 72 7.52 -5.89 -22.90
C LEU A 72 6.89 -6.03 -21.51
N LYS A 73 6.20 -5.00 -20.99
CA LYS A 73 5.44 -5.09 -19.73
C LYS A 73 4.32 -6.14 -19.85
N CYS A 74 3.61 -6.18 -20.98
CA CYS A 74 2.58 -7.17 -21.26
C CYS A 74 3.16 -8.59 -21.23
N VAL A 75 4.12 -8.90 -22.09
CA VAL A 75 4.62 -10.27 -22.29
C VAL A 75 5.45 -10.78 -21.11
N CYS A 76 6.21 -9.88 -20.47
CA CYS A 76 7.14 -10.26 -19.42
C CYS A 76 6.54 -10.16 -18.01
N ILE A 77 5.51 -9.34 -17.79
CA ILE A 77 4.94 -9.10 -16.46
C ILE A 77 3.45 -9.46 -16.42
N VAL A 78 2.61 -8.82 -17.26
CA VAL A 78 1.15 -8.96 -17.19
C VAL A 78 0.71 -10.38 -17.55
N GLN A 79 1.21 -10.97 -18.65
CA GLN A 79 0.85 -12.33 -19.05
C GLN A 79 1.15 -13.38 -17.97
N PRO A 80 2.40 -13.49 -17.43
CA PRO A 80 2.67 -14.42 -16.34
C PRO A 80 1.77 -14.23 -15.11
N VAL A 81 1.42 -12.98 -14.82
CA VAL A 81 0.51 -12.63 -13.71
C VAL A 81 -0.93 -13.04 -14.03
N SER A 82 -1.43 -12.73 -15.23
CA SER A 82 -2.77 -13.11 -15.71
C SER A 82 -2.93 -14.63 -15.69
N GLU A 83 -1.93 -15.37 -16.18
CA GLU A 83 -1.87 -16.83 -16.08
C GLU A 83 -1.97 -17.31 -14.62
N ASP A 84 -1.23 -16.69 -13.69
CA ASP A 84 -1.31 -17.01 -12.26
C ASP A 84 -2.70 -16.75 -11.65
N PHE A 85 -3.43 -15.75 -12.16
CA PHE A 85 -4.78 -15.44 -11.73
C PHE A 85 -5.78 -16.48 -12.25
N HIS A 86 -5.77 -16.78 -13.55
CA HIS A 86 -6.66 -17.79 -14.14
C HIS A 86 -6.35 -19.23 -13.67
N GLU A 87 -5.14 -19.50 -13.19
CA GLU A 87 -4.80 -20.77 -12.52
C GLU A 87 -5.46 -20.91 -11.14
N ARG A 88 -5.75 -19.78 -10.46
CA ARG A 88 -6.16 -19.76 -9.04
C ARG A 88 -7.60 -19.33 -8.81
N PHE A 89 -8.21 -18.65 -9.78
CA PHE A 89 -9.53 -18.08 -9.68
C PHE A 89 -10.29 -18.34 -10.98
N SER A 90 -11.59 -18.57 -10.86
CA SER A 90 -12.51 -18.58 -11.98
C SER A 90 -12.75 -17.16 -12.53
N ASP A 91 -13.21 -17.06 -13.77
CA ASP A 91 -13.49 -15.76 -14.39
C ASP A 91 -14.56 -14.96 -13.59
N GLU A 92 -15.56 -15.65 -13.03
CA GLU A 92 -16.58 -15.03 -12.16
C GLU A 92 -15.95 -14.48 -10.87
N GLU A 93 -14.97 -15.15 -10.28
CA GLU A 93 -14.25 -14.66 -9.10
C GLU A 93 -13.35 -13.47 -9.43
N LEU A 94 -12.74 -13.44 -10.62
CA LEU A 94 -11.91 -12.34 -11.09
C LEU A 94 -12.75 -11.09 -11.38
N GLU A 95 -13.92 -11.25 -12.02
CA GLU A 95 -14.85 -10.14 -12.30
C GLU A 95 -15.43 -9.53 -11.02
N ASN A 96 -15.73 -10.37 -10.02
CA ASN A 96 -16.30 -9.92 -8.74
C ASN A 96 -15.23 -9.59 -7.69
N MET A 97 -13.94 -9.61 -8.05
CA MET A 97 -12.85 -9.35 -7.12
C MET A 97 -12.83 -7.87 -6.74
N ASN A 98 -12.95 -7.58 -5.43
CA ASN A 98 -12.80 -6.21 -4.97
C ASN A 98 -11.33 -5.75 -5.09
N GLU A 99 -11.14 -4.43 -5.21
CA GLU A 99 -9.84 -3.77 -5.39
C GLU A 99 -8.77 -4.20 -4.36
N ILE A 100 -9.14 -4.33 -3.09
CA ILE A 100 -8.19 -4.69 -2.02
C ILE A 100 -7.67 -6.12 -2.22
N THR A 101 -8.60 -7.03 -2.53
CA THR A 101 -8.30 -8.42 -2.82
C THR A 101 -7.45 -8.50 -4.09
N PHE A 102 -7.81 -7.74 -5.12
CA PHE A 102 -7.05 -7.68 -6.36
C PHE A 102 -5.61 -7.23 -6.13
N ALA A 103 -5.39 -6.10 -5.44
CA ALA A 103 -4.04 -5.59 -5.15
C ALA A 103 -3.21 -6.59 -4.34
N LYS A 104 -3.82 -7.26 -3.36
CA LYS A 104 -3.18 -8.30 -2.55
C LYS A 104 -2.79 -9.51 -3.41
N GLU A 105 -3.71 -10.00 -4.23
CA GLU A 105 -3.49 -11.17 -5.07
C GLU A 105 -2.54 -10.88 -6.23
N LEU A 106 -2.51 -9.64 -6.73
CA LEU A 106 -1.55 -9.14 -7.72
C LEU A 106 -0.14 -9.13 -7.15
N SER A 107 0.03 -8.63 -5.92
CA SER A 107 1.31 -8.69 -5.20
C SER A 107 1.81 -10.12 -5.03
N LYS A 108 0.89 -11.05 -4.73
CA LYS A 108 1.19 -12.48 -4.60
C LYS A 108 1.57 -13.11 -5.95
N ALA A 109 0.84 -12.80 -7.02
CA ALA A 109 1.14 -13.28 -8.37
C ALA A 109 2.53 -12.81 -8.85
N LEU A 110 2.84 -11.52 -8.64
CA LEU A 110 4.16 -10.95 -8.93
C LEU A 110 5.28 -11.61 -8.12
N PHE A 111 4.99 -12.04 -6.90
CA PHE A 111 5.95 -12.79 -6.09
C PHE A 111 6.14 -14.22 -6.60
N ASN A 112 5.05 -14.93 -6.88
CA ASN A 112 5.07 -16.32 -7.37
C ASN A 112 5.78 -16.44 -8.72
N LYS A 113 5.45 -15.56 -9.66
CA LYS A 113 6.02 -15.56 -11.01
C LYS A 113 7.30 -14.73 -11.13
N ARG A 114 7.84 -14.21 -10.01
CA ARG A 114 9.05 -13.36 -9.97
C ARG A 114 10.22 -13.93 -10.77
N LYS A 115 10.47 -15.24 -10.65
CA LYS A 115 11.59 -15.88 -11.36
C LYS A 115 11.42 -15.76 -12.87
N ILE A 116 10.24 -16.14 -13.38
CA ILE A 116 9.89 -16.09 -14.80
C ILE A 116 9.92 -14.64 -15.30
N ILE A 117 9.33 -13.72 -14.56
CA ILE A 117 9.32 -12.29 -14.89
C ILE A 117 10.74 -11.75 -15.00
N ASN A 118 11.60 -12.04 -14.02
CA ASN A 118 12.98 -11.58 -14.02
C ASN A 118 13.80 -12.20 -15.16
N GLU A 119 13.59 -13.47 -15.48
CA GLU A 119 14.25 -14.15 -16.60
C GLU A 119 13.86 -13.50 -17.93
N LYS A 120 12.55 -13.37 -18.22
CA LYS A 120 12.04 -12.73 -19.43
C LYS A 120 12.53 -11.28 -19.58
N LEU A 121 12.47 -10.48 -18.50
CA LEU A 121 12.96 -9.10 -18.54
C LEU A 121 14.47 -9.02 -18.73
N LYS A 122 15.24 -9.96 -18.17
CA LYS A 122 16.69 -9.99 -18.34
C LYS A 122 17.09 -10.36 -19.77
N GLU A 123 16.41 -11.33 -20.38
CA GLU A 123 16.61 -11.71 -21.79
C GLU A 123 16.36 -10.54 -22.74
N ASN A 124 15.41 -9.66 -22.40
CA ASN A 124 15.05 -8.47 -23.17
C ASN A 124 15.79 -7.19 -22.73
N ASN A 125 16.79 -7.28 -21.84
CA ASN A 125 17.51 -6.11 -21.28
C ASN A 125 16.60 -5.03 -20.64
N ALA A 126 15.47 -5.47 -20.08
CA ALA A 126 14.35 -4.64 -19.66
C ALA A 126 14.04 -4.71 -18.16
N LEU A 127 14.99 -5.13 -17.31
CA LEU A 127 14.79 -5.25 -15.85
C LEU A 127 14.28 -3.96 -15.17
N HIS A 128 14.61 -2.79 -15.73
CA HIS A 128 14.12 -1.50 -15.24
C HIS A 128 12.59 -1.37 -15.34
N LEU A 129 11.95 -2.03 -16.32
CA LEU A 129 10.51 -2.00 -16.54
C LEU A 129 9.73 -2.64 -15.39
N LEU A 130 10.33 -3.55 -14.60
CA LEU A 130 9.66 -4.09 -13.41
C LEU A 130 9.45 -3.02 -12.33
N LYS A 131 10.38 -2.08 -12.22
CA LYS A 131 10.26 -0.96 -11.30
C LYS A 131 9.24 0.04 -11.84
N GLU A 132 9.33 0.39 -13.13
CA GLU A 132 8.36 1.27 -13.78
C GLU A 132 6.93 0.73 -13.65
N PHE A 133 6.70 -0.55 -13.94
CA PHE A 133 5.40 -1.18 -13.78
C PHE A 133 4.84 -1.08 -12.35
N LYS A 134 5.69 -1.28 -11.34
CA LYS A 134 5.26 -1.12 -9.93
C LYS A 134 4.95 0.34 -9.62
N ASP A 135 5.77 1.25 -10.11
CA ASP A 135 5.56 2.68 -9.90
C ASP A 135 4.26 3.14 -10.61
N ASP A 136 3.96 2.62 -11.80
CA ASP A 136 2.75 2.93 -12.60
C ASP A 136 1.47 2.45 -11.91
N ILE A 137 1.47 1.25 -11.34
CA ILE A 137 0.36 0.73 -10.51
C ILE A 137 0.17 1.55 -9.22
N LEU A 138 1.23 2.21 -8.74
CA LEU A 138 1.19 3.03 -7.52
C LEU A 138 0.93 4.54 -7.79
N LYS A 139 0.97 5.00 -9.04
CA LYS A 139 1.00 6.43 -9.40
C LYS A 139 -0.27 6.98 -10.03
N THR A 140 -1.35 6.21 -10.16
CA THR A 140 -2.51 6.53 -10.99
C THR A 140 -3.44 7.63 -10.41
N GLU A 141 -2.88 8.72 -9.88
CA GLU A 141 -3.63 9.93 -9.45
C GLU A 141 -2.79 11.23 -9.60
N LYS A 142 -2.03 11.41 -10.69
CA LYS A 142 -1.33 12.71 -10.89
C LYS A 142 -1.62 13.46 -12.18
N ASP A 143 -2.43 12.93 -13.08
CA ASP A 143 -2.77 13.58 -14.34
C ASP A 143 -4.30 13.62 -14.54
N GLU A 144 -5.01 14.35 -13.68
CA GLU A 144 -6.28 15.05 -14.01
C GLU A 144 -6.21 16.51 -13.53
#